data_AF-A0A9N9DRY9-F1
#
_entry.id   AF-A0A9N9DRY9-F1
#
_cell.length_a   1.000
_cell.length_b   1.000
_cell.length_c   1.000
_cell.angle_alpha   90.00
_cell.angle_beta   90.00
_cell.angle_gamma   90.00
#
_symmetry.space_group_name_H-M   'P 1'
#
loop_
_entity.id
_entity.type
_entity.pdbx_description
1 polymer ?
#
loop_
_entity_poly.entity_id
_entity_poly.type
_entity_poly.pdbx_seq_one_letter_code
_entity_poly.pdbx_strand_id
1 'polypeptide(L)'
;TEALRKKFMEAITNYQQVEFQNRQKYRQRLERQYKIVKPGATQEEIDAALDNEEGTQVFAQSLMQSTRYGAAREALKEVQQRHDDIKKIEKTIEELANLFEEMQLMVEVQDTQIDQIEQHANDVEQNLSSGVDNVGKALEHAKSARR
;
A
#
# COMPACT_ATOMS: atom_id res chain seq x y z
N THR A 1 8.37 11.07 -12.77
CA THR A 1 7.65 9.83 -12.38
C THR A 1 8.16 9.29 -11.04
N GLU A 2 9.47 9.23 -10.83
CA GLU A 2 10.10 8.74 -9.59
C GLU A 2 9.72 9.48 -8.29
N ALA A 3 9.62 10.81 -8.32
CA ALA A 3 9.18 11.61 -7.16
C ALA A 3 7.72 11.34 -6.75
N LEU A 4 6.86 10.97 -7.72
CA LEU A 4 5.47 10.63 -7.46
C LEU A 4 5.37 9.24 -6.79
N ARG A 5 6.18 8.29 -7.27
CA ARG A 5 6.36 6.96 -6.64
C ARG A 5 6.83 7.07 -5.19
N LYS A 6 7.83 7.91 -4.91
CA LYS A 6 8.32 8.09 -3.54
C LYS A 6 7.23 8.62 -2.61
N LYS A 7 6.46 9.62 -3.05
CA LYS A 7 5.32 10.14 -2.28
C LYS A 7 4.21 9.11 -2.09
N PHE A 8 3.94 8.28 -3.10
CA PHE A 8 2.93 7.23 -3.01
C PHE A 8 3.35 6.12 -2.05
N MET A 9 4.62 5.69 -2.10
CA MET A 9 5.20 4.74 -1.15
C MET A 9 5.16 5.29 0.29
N GLU A 10 5.56 6.55 0.50
CA GLU A 10 5.44 7.21 1.81
C GLU A 10 3.98 7.25 2.31
N ALA A 11 3.02 7.52 1.42
CA ALA A 11 1.60 7.51 1.77
C ALA A 11 1.10 6.11 2.17
N ILE A 12 1.49 5.06 1.45
CA ILE A 12 1.15 3.67 1.79
C ILE A 12 1.79 3.26 3.11
N THR A 13 3.07 3.55 3.32
CA THR A 13 3.75 3.21 4.58
C THR A 13 3.10 3.92 5.77
N ASN A 14 2.73 5.20 5.61
CA ASN A 14 1.98 5.93 6.63
C ASN A 14 0.60 5.30 6.88
N TYR A 15 -0.12 4.92 5.83
CA TYR A 15 -1.41 4.26 5.96
C TYR A 15 -1.29 2.92 6.70
N GLN A 16 -0.33 2.07 6.32
CA GLN A 16 -0.04 0.80 6.98
C GLN A 16 0.30 1.00 8.47
N GLN A 17 1.08 2.03 8.79
CA GLN A 17 1.42 2.35 10.18
C GLN A 17 0.19 2.78 10.99
N VAL A 18 -0.68 3.61 10.42
CA VAL A 18 -1.93 4.03 11.05
C VAL A 18 -2.87 2.85 11.26
N GLU A 19 -3.02 1.99 10.25
CA GLU A 19 -3.82 0.77 10.35
C GLU A 19 -3.31 -0.19 11.42
N PHE A 20 -2.00 -0.42 11.47
CA PHE A 20 -1.39 -1.23 12.52
C PHE A 20 -1.69 -0.67 13.93
N GLN A 21 -1.54 0.64 14.11
CA GLN A 21 -1.87 1.30 15.38
C GLN A 21 -3.36 1.18 15.73
N ASN A 22 -4.25 1.30 14.74
CA ASN A 22 -5.69 1.13 14.93
C ASN A 22 -6.03 -0.31 15.34
N ARG A 23 -5.43 -1.32 14.68
CA ARG A 23 -5.60 -2.73 15.03
C ARG A 23 -5.14 -3.01 16.46
N GLN A 24 -4.02 -2.44 16.90
CA GLN A 24 -3.56 -2.57 18.28
C GLN A 24 -4.52 -1.93 19.29
N LYS A 25 -4.97 -0.70 19.03
CA LYS A 25 -5.95 -0.01 19.88
C LYS A 25 -7.26 -0.79 19.96
N TYR A 26 -7.67 -1.42 18.85
CA TYR A 26 -8.86 -2.25 18.79
C TYR A 26 -8.71 -3.51 19.65
N ARG A 27 -7.61 -4.27 19.51
CA ARG A 27 -7.32 -5.43 20.36
C ARG A 27 -7.35 -5.07 21.84
N GLN A 28 -6.73 -3.96 22.24
CA GLN A 28 -6.73 -3.50 23.64
C GLN A 28 -8.14 -3.17 24.17
N ARG A 29 -9.02 -2.60 23.35
CA ARG A 29 -10.40 -2.29 23.76
C ARG A 29 -11.21 -3.56 23.94
N LEU A 30 -11.13 -4.49 22.99
CA LEU A 30 -11.83 -5.75 23.08
C LEU A 30 -11.34 -6.59 24.26
N GLU A 31 -10.03 -6.63 24.51
CA GLU A 31 -9.47 -7.29 25.69
C GLU A 31 -10.11 -6.75 26.98
N ARG A 32 -10.27 -5.42 27.11
CA ARG A 32 -10.93 -4.81 28.26
C ARG A 32 -12.41 -5.20 28.35
N GLN A 33 -13.15 -5.15 27.25
CA GLN A 33 -14.56 -5.57 27.22
C GLN A 33 -14.72 -7.05 27.56
N TYR A 34 -13.82 -7.90 27.08
CA TYR A 34 -13.81 -9.33 27.41
C TYR A 34 -13.53 -9.56 28.89
N LYS A 35 -12.53 -8.89 29.47
CA LYS A 35 -12.22 -8.96 30.91
C LYS A 35 -13.33 -8.41 31.81
N ILE A 36 -14.14 -7.46 31.34
CA ILE A 36 -15.33 -6.98 32.08
C ILE A 36 -16.40 -8.08 32.17
N VAL A 37 -16.53 -8.92 31.15
CA VAL A 37 -17.52 -10.01 31.07
C VAL A 37 -17.01 -11.28 31.74
N LYS A 38 -15.74 -11.63 31.52
CA LYS A 38 -15.06 -12.81 32.08
C LYS A 38 -13.73 -12.37 32.72
N PRO A 39 -13.74 -11.96 34.01
CA PRO A 39 -12.56 -11.44 34.70
C PRO A 39 -11.38 -12.42 34.83
N GLY A 40 -11.64 -13.73 34.72
CA GLY A 40 -10.64 -14.81 34.81
C GLY A 40 -10.13 -15.33 33.46
N ALA A 41 -10.41 -14.63 32.35
CA ALA A 41 -9.97 -15.05 31.03
C ALA A 41 -8.44 -15.01 30.89
N THR A 42 -7.86 -16.06 30.30
CA THR A 42 -6.44 -16.08 29.95
C THR A 42 -6.18 -15.29 28.67
N GLN A 43 -4.94 -14.82 28.48
CA GLN A 43 -4.58 -14.05 27.29
C GLN A 43 -4.80 -14.86 26.00
N GLU A 44 -4.55 -16.17 26.05
CA GLU A 44 -4.77 -17.10 24.94
C GLU A 44 -6.26 -17.24 24.55
N GLU A 45 -7.17 -17.25 25.52
CA GLU A 45 -8.63 -17.24 25.24
C GLU A 45 -9.06 -15.93 24.57
N ILE A 46 -8.45 -14.81 24.96
CA ILE A 46 -8.74 -13.50 24.38
C ILE A 46 -8.22 -13.44 22.96
N ASP A 47 -6.98 -13.84 22.70
CA ASP A 47 -6.41 -13.85 21.35
C ASP A 47 -7.17 -14.80 20.41
N ALA A 48 -7.57 -15.99 20.89
CA ALA A 48 -8.39 -16.93 20.11
C ALA A 48 -9.79 -16.37 19.78
N ALA A 49 -10.38 -15.56 20.66
CA ALA A 49 -11.66 -14.89 20.40
C ALA A 49 -11.53 -13.68 19.46
N LEU A 50 -10.34 -13.07 19.38
CA LEU A 50 -10.03 -11.93 18.52
C LEU A 50 -9.69 -12.33 17.09
N ASP A 51 -9.04 -13.49 16.91
CA ASP A 51 -8.54 -13.92 15.61
C ASP A 51 -9.52 -14.83 14.84
N ASN A 52 -10.61 -15.30 15.46
CA ASN A 52 -11.65 -16.12 14.82
C ASN A 52 -12.95 -15.33 14.59
N GLU A 53 -13.54 -15.42 13.38
CA GLU A 53 -14.89 -14.90 13.06
C GLU A 53 -15.95 -15.48 14.03
N GLU A 54 -15.80 -16.75 14.42
CA GLU A 54 -16.66 -17.42 15.42
C GLU A 54 -16.50 -16.85 16.84
N GLY A 55 -15.33 -16.30 17.20
CA GLY A 55 -15.07 -15.73 18.52
C GLY A 55 -15.96 -14.53 18.85
N THR A 56 -16.26 -13.74 17.81
CA THR A 56 -17.24 -12.65 17.82
C THR A 56 -18.64 -13.14 18.18
N GLN A 57 -19.02 -14.30 17.65
CA GLN A 57 -20.33 -14.94 17.84
C GLN A 57 -20.44 -15.66 19.18
N VAL A 58 -19.33 -16.18 19.71
CA VAL A 58 -19.26 -16.74 21.07
C VAL A 58 -19.30 -15.62 22.12
N PHE A 59 -18.68 -14.47 21.86
CA PHE A 59 -18.77 -13.28 22.71
C PHE A 59 -20.21 -12.75 22.76
N ALA A 60 -20.87 -12.68 21.60
CA ALA A 60 -22.29 -12.36 21.47
C ALA A 60 -23.18 -13.22 22.37
N GLN A 61 -22.97 -14.52 22.32
CA GLN A 61 -23.79 -15.50 23.03
C GLN A 61 -23.53 -15.47 24.54
N SER A 62 -22.26 -15.28 24.95
CA SER A 62 -21.86 -15.14 26.36
C SER A 62 -22.42 -13.87 27.01
N LEU A 63 -22.49 -12.79 26.23
CA LEU A 63 -23.11 -11.53 26.62
C LEU A 63 -24.63 -11.65 26.80
N MET A 64 -25.32 -12.42 25.96
CA MET A 64 -26.76 -12.69 26.12
C MET A 64 -27.09 -13.56 27.34
N GLN A 65 -26.14 -14.37 27.81
CA GLN A 65 -26.32 -15.23 29.00
C GLN A 65 -26.02 -14.52 30.33
N SER A 66 -25.22 -13.45 30.32
CA SER A 66 -24.94 -12.67 31.53
C SER A 66 -26.07 -11.67 31.79
N THR A 67 -26.55 -11.60 33.04
CA THR A 67 -27.75 -10.86 33.53
C THR A 67 -27.70 -9.32 33.34
N ARG A 68 -26.73 -8.78 32.57
CA ARG A 68 -26.61 -7.37 32.16
C ARG A 68 -27.05 -7.18 30.69
N TYR A 69 -28.27 -7.61 30.39
CA TYR A 69 -28.87 -7.67 29.04
C TYR A 69 -28.73 -6.37 28.21
N GLY A 70 -28.77 -5.19 28.85
CA GLY A 70 -28.64 -3.90 28.16
C GLY A 70 -27.22 -3.60 27.66
N ALA A 71 -26.23 -3.69 28.56
CA ALA A 71 -24.83 -3.43 28.22
C ALA A 71 -24.25 -4.50 27.27
N ALA A 72 -24.76 -5.73 27.38
CA ALA A 72 -24.42 -6.84 26.50
C ALA A 72 -24.84 -6.62 25.05
N ARG A 73 -26.07 -6.16 24.84
CA ARG A 73 -26.60 -5.93 23.49
C ARG A 73 -25.92 -4.74 22.80
N GLU A 74 -25.51 -3.74 23.57
CA GLU A 74 -24.77 -2.59 23.08
C GLU A 74 -23.33 -2.96 22.69
N ALA A 75 -22.65 -3.74 23.53
CA ALA A 75 -21.32 -4.28 23.23
C ALA A 75 -21.33 -5.19 21.98
N LEU A 76 -22.35 -6.04 21.84
CA LEU A 76 -22.55 -6.85 20.63
C LEU A 76 -22.65 -6.00 19.36
N LYS A 77 -23.50 -4.97 19.41
CA LYS A 77 -23.73 -4.09 18.27
C LYS A 77 -22.45 -3.35 17.89
N GLU A 78 -21.68 -2.89 18.88
CA GLU A 78 -20.38 -2.27 18.65
C GLU A 78 -19.43 -3.24 17.94
N VAL A 79 -19.34 -4.48 18.43
CA VAL A 79 -18.48 -5.52 17.85
C VAL A 79 -18.85 -5.86 16.41
N GLN A 80 -20.14 -6.02 16.11
CA GLN A 80 -20.61 -6.26 14.73
C GLN A 80 -20.27 -5.09 13.80
N GLN A 81 -20.50 -3.86 14.26
CA GLN A 81 -20.21 -2.67 13.47
C GLN A 81 -18.71 -2.53 13.19
N ARG A 82 -17.86 -2.88 14.16
CA ARG A 82 -16.40 -2.93 14.01
C ARG A 82 -15.94 -4.00 13.03
N HIS A 83 -16.57 -5.16 13.07
CA HIS A 83 -16.27 -6.23 12.15
C HIS A 83 -16.57 -5.84 10.69
N ASP A 84 -17.69 -5.15 10.46
CA ASP A 84 -18.01 -4.61 9.13
C ASP A 84 -17.00 -3.55 8.67
N ASP A 85 -16.48 -2.74 9.59
CA ASP A 85 -15.41 -1.78 9.28
C ASP A 85 -14.10 -2.49 8.92
N ILE A 86 -13.74 -3.58 9.62
CA ILE A 86 -12.55 -4.39 9.30
C ILE A 86 -12.67 -5.00 7.90
N LYS A 87 -13.84 -5.55 7.55
CA LYS A 87 -14.06 -6.10 6.20
C LYS A 87 -13.90 -5.06 5.09
N LYS A 88 -14.30 -3.81 5.35
CA LYS A 88 -14.07 -2.71 4.39
C LYS A 88 -12.59 -2.37 4.28
N ILE A 89 -11.86 -2.36 5.39
CA ILE A 89 -10.41 -2.12 5.39
C ILE A 89 -9.70 -3.23 4.60
N GLU A 90 -10.04 -4.48 4.85
CA GLU A 90 -9.48 -5.65 4.14
C GLU A 90 -9.70 -5.53 2.63
N LYS A 91 -10.93 -5.23 2.21
CA LYS A 91 -11.25 -4.99 0.80
C LYS A 91 -10.45 -3.83 0.20
N THR A 92 -10.26 -2.76 0.95
CA THR A 92 -9.46 -1.60 0.50
C THR A 92 -7.98 -1.98 0.35
N ILE A 93 -7.47 -2.85 1.22
CA ILE A 93 -6.09 -3.36 1.14
C ILE A 93 -5.92 -4.27 -0.09
N GLU A 94 -6.89 -5.13 -0.39
CA GLU A 94 -6.90 -5.93 -1.62
C GLU A 94 -6.91 -5.07 -2.88
N GLU A 95 -7.78 -4.05 -2.92
CA GLU A 95 -7.84 -3.10 -4.05
C GLU A 95 -6.51 -2.34 -4.23
N LEU A 96 -5.84 -1.95 -3.12
CA LEU A 96 -4.52 -1.34 -3.15
C LEU A 96 -3.42 -2.30 -3.61
N ALA A 97 -3.49 -3.58 -3.24
CA ALA A 97 -2.55 -4.60 -3.69
C ALA A 97 -2.66 -4.84 -5.20
N ASN A 98 -3.89 -4.89 -5.73
CA ASN A 98 -4.13 -4.99 -7.18
C ASN A 98 -3.59 -3.75 -7.92
N LEU A 99 -3.81 -2.54 -7.40
CA LEU A 99 -3.25 -1.32 -7.98
C LEU A 99 -1.71 -1.34 -7.99
N PHE A 100 -1.09 -1.95 -6.97
CA PHE A 100 0.36 -2.11 -6.90
C PHE A 100 0.89 -3.05 -8.00
N GLU A 101 0.19 -4.17 -8.23
CA GLU A 101 0.53 -5.12 -9.31
C GLU A 101 0.35 -4.49 -10.71
N GLU A 102 -0.74 -3.75 -10.94
CA GLU A 102 -0.96 -3.01 -12.18
C GLU A 102 0.10 -1.93 -12.42
N MET A 103 0.53 -1.22 -11.38
CA MET A 103 1.63 -0.27 -11.48
C MET A 103 2.97 -0.94 -11.79
N GLN A 104 3.23 -2.13 -11.21
CA GLN A 104 4.46 -2.87 -11.48
C GLN A 104 4.56 -3.27 -12.95
N LEU A 105 3.45 -3.71 -13.56
CA LEU A 105 3.36 -4.03 -14.98
C LEU A 105 3.54 -2.79 -15.89
N MET A 106 2.99 -1.64 -15.51
CA MET A 106 3.17 -0.40 -16.29
C MET A 106 4.60 0.15 -16.24
N VAL A 107 5.36 -0.12 -15.17
CA VAL A 107 6.76 0.31 -15.03
C VAL A 107 7.69 -0.48 -15.95
N GLU A 108 7.47 -1.80 -16.13
CA GLU A 108 8.23 -2.59 -17.11
C GLU A 108 8.09 -2.03 -18.53
N VAL A 109 6.89 -1.55 -18.89
CA VAL A 109 6.65 -0.96 -20.22
C VAL A 109 7.36 0.40 -20.36
N GLN A 110 7.51 1.17 -19.28
CA GLN A 110 8.14 2.50 -19.32
C GLN A 110 9.68 2.46 -19.31
N ASP A 111 10.33 1.49 -18.67
CA ASP A 111 11.80 1.37 -18.70
C ASP A 111 12.32 1.18 -20.13
N THR A 112 11.62 0.39 -20.96
CA THR A 112 12.00 0.18 -22.36
C THR A 112 11.95 1.45 -23.23
N GLN A 113 11.04 2.39 -22.93
CA GLN A 113 10.97 3.67 -23.66
C GLN A 113 12.05 4.66 -23.22
N ILE A 114 12.44 4.64 -21.95
CA ILE A 114 13.52 5.51 -21.45
C ILE A 114 14.86 5.07 -22.08
N ASP A 115 15.12 3.76 -22.14
CA ASP A 115 16.31 3.22 -22.81
C ASP A 115 16.38 3.62 -24.29
N GLN A 116 15.24 3.61 -24.99
CA GLN A 116 15.16 4.05 -26.39
C GLN A 116 15.42 5.55 -26.55
N ILE A 117 14.93 6.38 -25.63
CA ILE A 117 15.18 7.83 -25.65
C ILE A 117 16.66 8.11 -25.39
N GLU A 118 17.29 7.41 -24.45
CA GLU A 118 18.72 7.55 -24.16
C GLU A 118 19.57 7.09 -25.35
N GLN A 119 19.20 5.99 -26.00
CA GLN A 119 19.85 5.52 -27.22
C GLN A 119 19.72 6.53 -28.37
N HIS A 120 18.53 7.08 -28.58
CA HIS A 120 18.32 8.12 -29.59
C HIS A 120 19.05 9.42 -29.28
N ALA A 121 19.18 9.81 -28.00
CA ALA A 121 19.96 10.98 -27.61
C ALA A 121 21.46 10.80 -27.92
N ASN A 122 22.01 9.61 -27.61
CA ASN A 122 23.39 9.25 -27.95
C ASN A 122 23.62 9.22 -29.46
N ASP A 123 22.68 8.66 -30.23
CA ASP A 123 22.76 8.64 -31.69
C ASP A 123 22.74 10.06 -32.28
N VAL A 124 21.88 10.95 -31.75
CA VAL A 124 21.83 12.35 -32.18
C VAL A 124 23.14 13.07 -31.88
N GLU A 125 23.73 12.86 -30.69
CA GLU A 125 25.03 13.45 -30.33
C GLU A 125 26.14 12.97 -31.28
N GLN A 126 26.22 11.66 -31.53
CA GLN A 126 27.23 11.08 -32.39
C GLN A 126 27.10 11.55 -33.85
N ASN A 127 25.87 11.67 -34.35
CA ASN A 127 25.60 12.19 -35.68
C ASN A 127 25.94 13.69 -35.78
N LEU A 128 25.66 14.48 -34.74
CA LEU A 128 26.00 15.90 -34.72
C LEU A 128 27.52 16.10 -34.72
N SER A 129 28.24 15.35 -33.89
CA SER A 129 29.70 15.35 -33.83
C SER A 129 30.32 15.00 -35.20
N SER A 130 29.86 13.90 -35.80
CA SER A 130 30.29 13.49 -37.15
C SER A 130 29.94 14.55 -38.21
N GLY A 131 28.79 15.21 -38.08
CA GLY A 131 28.37 16.31 -38.95
C GLY A 131 29.33 17.51 -38.86
N VAL A 132 29.73 17.90 -37.65
CA VAL A 132 30.70 18.99 -37.42
C VAL A 132 32.05 18.66 -38.06
N ASP A 133 32.56 17.43 -37.88
CA ASP A 133 33.81 17.00 -38.49
C ASP A 133 33.77 17.04 -40.03
N ASN A 134 32.65 16.59 -40.61
CA ASN A 134 32.47 16.61 -42.06
C ASN A 134 32.38 18.04 -42.61
N VAL A 135 31.71 18.95 -41.90
CA VAL A 135 31.67 20.39 -42.25
C VAL A 135 33.06 21.01 -42.14
N GLY A 136 33.84 20.64 -41.13
CA GLY A 136 35.24 21.05 -40.97
C GLY A 136 36.10 20.66 -42.17
N LYS A 137 36.04 19.38 -42.58
CA LYS A 137 36.75 18.89 -43.77
C LYS A 137 36.28 19.57 -45.05
N ALA A 138 34.97 19.76 -45.22
CA ALA A 138 34.41 20.46 -46.37
C ALA A 138 34.92 21.91 -46.46
N LEU A 139 35.07 22.61 -45.33
CA LEU A 139 35.65 23.95 -45.29
C LEU A 139 37.12 23.95 -45.71
N GLU A 140 37.91 22.97 -45.28
CA GLU A 140 39.32 22.84 -45.69
C GLU A 140 39.44 22.60 -47.20
N HIS A 141 38.64 21.68 -47.75
CA HIS A 141 38.57 21.43 -49.19
C HIS A 141 38.12 22.67 -49.97
N ALA A 142 37.14 23.42 -49.46
CA ALA A 142 36.69 24.65 -50.10
C ALA A 142 37.76 25.77 -50.07
N LYS A 143 38.57 25.84 -49.00
CA LYS A 143 39.70 26.78 -48.90
C LYS A 143 40.84 26.41 -49.85
N SER A 144 41.17 25.12 -49.96
CA SER A 144 42.26 24.66 -50.84
C SER A 144 41.88 24.76 -52.31
N ALA A 145 40.62 24.55 -52.69
CA ALA A 145 40.13 24.77 -54.05
C ALA A 145 40.09 26.24 -54.49
N ARG A 146 40.23 27.20 -53.55
CA ARG A 146 40.29 28.64 -53.83
C ARG A 146 41.72 29.21 -53.87
N ARG A 147 42.73 28.39 -53.60
CA ARG A 147 44.16 28.74 -53.76
C ARG A 147 44.64 28.25 -55.11
#